data_AF-A0A662TPH6-F1
#
_entry.id   AF-A0A662TPH6-F1
#
_cell.length_a   1.000
_cell.length_b   1.000
_cell.length_c   1.000
_cell.angle_alpha   90.00
_cell.angle_beta   90.00
_cell.angle_gamma   90.00
#
_symmetry.space_group_name_H-M   'P 1'
#
loop_
_entity.id
_entity.type
_entity.pdbx_description
1 polymer ?
#
loop_
_entity_poly.entity_id
_entity_poly.type
_entity_poly.pdbx_seq_one_letter_code
_entity_poly.pdbx_strand_id
1 'polypeptide(L)'
;MFDLTLEEGVFLVSLARRSIETYLTSHIAISPPPETPKKLFKKSGVFVTLNLFPKSENSLRGCIGFPEPVKPLVDATIKAAIEAATEDPRFPPVRIEEMNNIVVEVSVLTPPEIITYTTPEELKSQIKIGRDGLIVERGYYRGLLLPQVPVEYNWD
;
A
#
# COMPACT_ATOMS: atom_id res chain seq x y z
N MET A 1 -13.07 4.63 -11.66
CA MET A 1 -12.72 3.74 -10.55
C MET A 1 -11.83 2.63 -11.09
N PHE A 2 -10.71 2.34 -10.42
CA PHE A 2 -9.86 1.22 -10.77
C PHE A 2 -10.53 -0.05 -10.21
N ASP A 3 -11.37 -0.69 -11.00
CA ASP A 3 -12.12 -1.87 -10.56
C ASP A 3 -11.23 -3.10 -10.68
N LEU A 4 -10.81 -3.65 -9.54
CA LEU A 4 -9.94 -4.83 -9.46
C LEU A 4 -10.77 -6.06 -9.14
N THR A 5 -10.54 -7.13 -9.89
CA THR A 5 -11.12 -8.43 -9.57
C THR A 5 -10.33 -9.11 -8.46
N LEU A 6 -10.92 -10.11 -7.82
CA LEU A 6 -10.22 -10.93 -6.83
C LEU A 6 -8.96 -11.59 -7.41
N GLU A 7 -9.03 -12.07 -8.65
CA GLU A 7 -7.91 -12.70 -9.35
C GLU A 7 -6.72 -11.74 -9.52
N GLU A 8 -6.99 -10.47 -9.81
CA GLU A 8 -5.95 -9.45 -9.92
C GLU A 8 -5.41 -9.02 -8.57
N GLY A 9 -6.24 -9.01 -7.53
CA GLY A 9 -5.78 -8.86 -6.15
C GLY A 9 -4.81 -9.97 -5.77
N VAL A 10 -5.17 -11.23 -6.05
CA VAL A 10 -4.30 -12.39 -5.83
C VAL A 10 -3.00 -12.27 -6.63
N PHE A 11 -3.08 -11.82 -7.89
CA PHE A 11 -1.90 -11.56 -8.72
C PHE A 11 -0.97 -10.51 -8.07
N LEU A 12 -1.52 -9.37 -7.63
CA LEU A 12 -0.73 -8.29 -7.03
C LEU A 12 -0.06 -8.71 -5.71
N VAL A 13 -0.79 -9.42 -4.84
CA VAL A 13 -0.23 -9.92 -3.57
C VAL A 13 0.89 -10.95 -3.83
N SER A 14 0.67 -11.86 -4.78
CA SER A 14 1.67 -12.85 -5.17
C SER A 14 2.91 -12.20 -5.79
N LEU A 15 2.70 -11.18 -6.63
CA LEU A 15 3.77 -10.40 -7.23
C LEU A 15 4.58 -9.64 -6.17
N ALA A 16 3.91 -8.99 -5.22
CA ALA A 16 4.55 -8.28 -4.11
C ALA A 16 5.43 -9.24 -3.28
N ARG A 17 4.88 -10.39 -2.88
CA ARG A 17 5.65 -11.43 -2.17
C ARG A 17 6.88 -11.89 -2.95
N ARG A 18 6.69 -12.28 -4.22
CA ARG A 18 7.79 -12.74 -5.08
C ARG A 18 8.87 -11.67 -5.27
N SER A 19 8.47 -10.41 -5.38
CA SER A 19 9.39 -9.27 -5.50
C SER A 19 10.29 -9.16 -4.28
N ILE A 20 9.71 -9.28 -3.08
CA ILE A 20 10.45 -9.25 -1.81
C ILE A 20 11.41 -10.43 -1.74
N GLU A 21 10.93 -11.66 -1.89
CA GLU A 21 11.75 -12.87 -1.75
C GLU A 21 12.92 -12.90 -2.75
N THR A 22 12.67 -12.50 -3.99
CA THR A 22 13.72 -12.42 -5.03
C THR A 22 14.76 -11.36 -4.67
N TYR A 23 14.32 -10.18 -4.21
CA TYR A 23 15.22 -9.10 -3.86
C TYR A 23 16.06 -9.43 -2.62
N LEU A 24 15.47 -10.05 -1.60
CA LEU A 24 16.19 -10.48 -0.40
C LEU A 24 17.23 -11.57 -0.68
N THR A 25 17.03 -12.37 -1.73
CA THR A 25 17.94 -13.47 -2.09
C THR A 25 19.04 -13.04 -3.07
N SER A 26 18.69 -12.20 -4.05
CA SER A 26 19.56 -11.89 -5.20
C SER A 26 19.91 -10.42 -5.36
N HIS A 27 19.28 -9.53 -4.57
CA HIS A 27 19.34 -8.07 -4.73
C HIS A 27 18.92 -7.55 -6.11
N ILE A 28 18.14 -8.36 -6.85
CA ILE A 28 17.61 -8.00 -8.17
C ILE A 28 16.11 -7.76 -8.04
N ALA A 29 15.66 -6.58 -8.49
CA ALA A 29 14.24 -6.29 -8.63
C ALA A 29 13.69 -7.03 -9.86
N ILE A 30 12.58 -7.74 -9.67
CA ILE A 30 11.91 -8.42 -10.78
C ILE A 30 11.23 -7.41 -11.71
N SER A 31 11.05 -7.80 -12.97
CA SER A 31 10.19 -7.06 -13.89
C SER A 31 8.75 -7.61 -13.85
N PRO A 32 7.74 -6.80 -14.25
CA PRO A 32 6.39 -7.31 -14.48
C PRO A 32 6.41 -8.55 -15.39
N PRO A 33 5.78 -9.66 -15.00
CA PRO A 33 5.82 -10.87 -15.81
C PRO A 33 4.97 -10.72 -17.09
N PRO A 34 5.25 -11.49 -18.17
CA PRO A 34 4.54 -11.35 -19.46
C PRO A 34 3.02 -11.52 -19.38
N GLU A 35 2.54 -12.35 -18.45
CA GLU A 35 1.12 -12.62 -18.20
C GLU A 35 0.41 -11.51 -17.42
N THR A 36 1.10 -10.40 -17.09
CA THR A 36 0.51 -9.29 -16.34
C THR A 36 -0.76 -8.76 -17.02
N PRO A 37 -1.91 -8.73 -16.32
CA PRO A 37 -3.13 -8.16 -16.87
C PRO A 37 -2.94 -6.71 -17.33
N LYS A 38 -3.31 -6.42 -18.58
CA LYS A 38 -3.05 -5.12 -19.24
C LYS A 38 -3.49 -3.90 -18.42
N LYS A 39 -4.56 -4.03 -17.63
CA LYS A 39 -5.08 -2.94 -16.81
C LYS A 39 -4.17 -2.55 -15.64
N LEU A 40 -3.31 -3.44 -15.17
CA LEU A 40 -2.32 -3.15 -14.12
C LEU A 40 -1.16 -2.27 -14.62
N PHE A 41 -1.07 -2.03 -15.93
CA PHE A 41 -0.15 -1.05 -16.49
C PHE A 41 -0.69 0.39 -16.44
N LYS A 42 -1.95 0.60 -16.06
CA LYS A 42 -2.46 1.95 -15.79
C LYS A 42 -1.87 2.45 -14.46
N LYS A 43 -1.66 3.77 -14.37
CA LYS A 43 -1.10 4.37 -13.16
C LYS A 43 -2.13 4.41 -12.03
N SER A 44 -1.70 4.07 -10.83
CA SER A 44 -2.51 4.05 -9.60
C SER A 44 -1.59 4.18 -8.38
N GLY A 45 -2.09 4.76 -7.29
CA GLY A 45 -1.40 4.72 -6.02
C GLY A 45 -1.48 3.32 -5.42
N VAL A 46 -0.48 2.92 -4.63
CA VAL A 46 -0.46 1.61 -3.98
C VAL A 46 0.38 1.64 -2.72
N PHE A 47 -0.07 0.94 -1.68
CA PHE A 47 0.70 0.64 -0.49
C PHE A 47 0.85 -0.86 -0.34
N VAL A 48 2.06 -1.29 0.06
CA VAL A 48 2.32 -2.66 0.47
C VAL A 48 2.62 -2.65 1.96
N THR A 49 1.85 -3.44 2.70
CA THR A 49 1.98 -3.58 4.14
C THR A 49 2.39 -5.01 4.48
N LEU A 50 3.39 -5.14 5.33
CA LEU A 50 3.90 -6.40 5.84
C LEU A 50 3.43 -6.52 7.30
N ASN A 51 2.78 -7.63 7.62
CA ASN A 51 2.34 -7.93 8.98
C ASN A 51 2.88 -9.29 9.42
N LEU A 52 3.28 -9.41 10.68
CA LEU A 52 3.62 -10.71 11.28
C LEU A 52 2.37 -11.58 11.43
N PHE A 53 2.54 -12.89 11.27
CA PHE A 53 1.53 -13.90 11.51
C PHE A 53 1.86 -14.71 12.78
N PRO A 54 0.87 -14.97 13.66
CA PRO A 54 -0.52 -14.49 13.61
C PRO A 54 -0.62 -12.98 13.85
N LYS A 55 -1.64 -12.33 13.25
CA LYS A 55 -1.87 -10.88 13.40
C LYS A 55 -2.25 -10.59 14.86
N SER A 56 -1.50 -9.70 15.52
CA SER A 56 -1.73 -9.19 16.87
C SER A 56 -1.69 -7.67 16.88
N GLU A 57 -1.98 -7.05 18.03
CA GLU A 57 -1.58 -5.65 18.25
C GLU A 57 -0.08 -5.51 17.97
N ASN A 58 0.30 -4.49 17.19
CA ASN A 58 1.66 -4.25 16.71
C ASN A 58 2.25 -5.32 15.77
N SER A 59 1.43 -6.01 14.97
CA SER A 59 1.94 -6.93 13.94
C SER A 59 2.68 -6.25 12.79
N LEU A 60 2.63 -4.92 12.68
CA LEU A 60 3.22 -4.18 11.57
C LEU A 60 4.73 -4.43 11.49
N ARG A 61 5.21 -4.91 10.33
CA ARG A 61 6.62 -5.24 10.05
C ARG A 61 7.25 -4.33 8.99
N GLY A 62 6.42 -3.59 8.26
CA GLY A 62 6.81 -2.62 7.25
C GLY A 62 5.61 -2.11 6.47
N CYS A 63 5.61 -0.85 6.05
CA CYS A 63 4.59 -0.29 5.16
C CYS A 63 5.17 0.87 4.35
N ILE A 64 5.23 0.69 3.03
CA ILE A 64 5.65 1.71 2.08
C ILE A 64 4.69 1.71 0.90
N GLY A 65 4.50 2.89 0.32
CA GLY A 65 3.64 3.06 -0.85
C GLY A 65 3.81 4.41 -1.51
N PHE A 66 3.10 4.55 -2.63
CA PHE A 66 3.01 5.77 -3.41
C PHE A 66 1.54 6.22 -3.38
N PRO A 67 1.21 7.34 -2.73
CA PRO A 67 -0.15 7.86 -2.72
C PRO A 67 -0.64 8.21 -4.12
N GLU A 68 0.23 8.87 -4.89
CA GLU A 68 -0.09 9.36 -6.22
C GLU A 68 0.14 8.31 -7.31
N PRO A 69 -0.67 8.35 -8.38
CA PRO A 69 -0.50 7.49 -9.54
C PRO A 69 0.69 7.94 -10.42
N VAL A 70 1.91 7.87 -9.90
CA VAL A 70 3.13 8.28 -10.62
C VAL A 70 3.69 7.17 -11.52
N LYS A 71 3.40 5.90 -11.20
CA LYS A 71 3.88 4.70 -11.89
C LYS A 71 2.72 3.77 -12.24
N PRO A 72 2.87 2.89 -13.25
CA PRO A 72 1.96 1.78 -13.47
C PRO A 72 1.78 0.96 -12.18
N LEU A 73 0.55 0.51 -11.90
CA LEU A 73 0.24 -0.20 -10.66
C LEU A 73 1.15 -1.42 -10.43
N VAL A 74 1.44 -2.17 -11.49
CA VAL A 74 2.34 -3.33 -11.42
C VAL A 74 3.76 -2.96 -10.99
N ASP A 75 4.33 -1.90 -11.57
CA ASP A 75 5.67 -1.41 -11.24
C ASP A 75 5.70 -0.80 -9.84
N ALA A 76 4.66 -0.04 -9.50
CA ALA A 76 4.50 0.57 -8.18
C ALA A 76 4.40 -0.49 -7.08
N THR A 77 3.70 -1.61 -7.35
CA THR A 77 3.56 -2.73 -6.41
C THR A 77 4.89 -3.44 -6.18
N ILE A 78 5.64 -3.76 -7.23
CA ILE A 78 6.98 -4.37 -7.12
C ILE A 78 7.89 -3.48 -6.27
N LYS A 79 7.92 -2.18 -6.60
CA LYS A 79 8.77 -1.21 -5.92
C LYS A 79 8.38 -1.04 -4.45
N ALA A 80 7.09 -0.79 -4.18
CA ALA A 80 6.58 -0.60 -2.82
C ALA A 80 6.78 -1.84 -1.96
N ALA A 81 6.65 -3.05 -2.53
CA ALA A 81 6.88 -4.30 -1.80
C ALA A 81 8.34 -4.41 -1.33
N ILE A 82 9.30 -4.16 -2.23
CA ILE A 82 10.73 -4.17 -1.89
C ILE A 82 11.03 -3.11 -0.83
N GLU A 83 10.58 -1.87 -1.02
CA GLU A 83 10.83 -0.79 -0.06
C GLU A 83 10.14 -1.04 1.28
N ALA A 84 8.95 -1.64 1.33
CA ALA A 84 8.28 -2.01 2.58
C ALA A 84 9.09 -3.07 3.36
N ALA A 85 9.86 -3.91 2.68
CA ALA A 85 10.70 -4.92 3.30
C ALA A 85 12.09 -4.39 3.70
N THR A 86 12.65 -3.41 2.97
CA THR A 86 14.07 -3.01 3.15
C THR A 86 14.28 -1.56 3.59
N GLU A 87 13.33 -0.66 3.31
CA GLU A 87 13.51 0.79 3.45
C GLU A 87 12.55 1.47 4.44
N ASP A 88 11.66 0.73 5.12
CA ASP A 88 10.81 1.33 6.15
C ASP A 88 11.68 1.76 7.35
N PRO A 89 11.85 3.07 7.62
CA PRO A 89 12.83 3.57 8.60
C PRO A 89 12.48 3.22 10.05
N ARG A 90 11.28 2.69 10.30
CA ARG A 90 10.82 2.28 11.63
C ARG A 90 11.31 0.88 12.00
N PHE A 91 11.76 0.09 11.03
CA PHE A 91 12.12 -1.32 11.22
C PHE A 91 13.47 -1.65 10.56
N PRO A 92 14.21 -2.64 11.08
CA PRO A 92 15.33 -3.19 10.34
C PRO A 92 14.85 -3.91 9.06
N PRO A 93 15.69 -4.00 8.01
CA PRO A 93 15.37 -4.76 6.81
C PRO A 93 14.93 -6.20 7.15
N VAL A 94 13.90 -6.68 6.45
CA VAL A 94 13.37 -8.04 6.57
C VAL A 94 14.41 -9.06 6.09
N ARG A 95 14.60 -10.14 6.85
CA ARG A 95 15.42 -11.28 6.44
C ARG A 95 14.56 -12.28 5.67
N ILE A 96 15.17 -13.02 4.74
CA ILE A 96 14.45 -13.99 3.91
C ILE A 96 13.74 -15.06 4.76
N GLU A 97 14.30 -15.44 5.91
CA GLU A 97 13.69 -16.44 6.79
C GLU A 97 12.42 -15.92 7.50
N GLU A 98 12.32 -14.60 7.72
CA GLU A 98 11.14 -13.96 8.32
C GLU A 98 9.93 -14.02 7.39
N MET A 99 10.12 -14.13 6.07
CA MET A 99 9.03 -14.13 5.09
C MET A 99 8.05 -15.30 5.27
N ASN A 100 8.47 -16.39 5.91
CA ASN A 100 7.60 -17.51 6.28
C ASN A 100 6.50 -17.10 7.28
N ASN A 101 6.74 -16.05 8.06
CA ASN A 101 5.82 -15.56 9.09
C ASN A 101 5.26 -14.17 8.76
N ILE A 102 5.38 -13.71 7.51
CA ILE A 102 4.88 -12.39 7.08
C ILE A 102 3.66 -12.55 6.17
N VAL A 103 2.56 -11.88 6.49
CA VAL A 103 1.44 -11.66 5.59
C VAL A 103 1.70 -10.39 4.79
N VAL A 104 1.54 -10.48 3.47
CA VAL A 104 1.65 -9.33 2.55
C VAL A 104 0.25 -8.84 2.23
N GLU A 105 0.01 -7.57 2.44
CA GLU A 105 -1.22 -6.85 2.09
C GLU A 105 -0.91 -5.80 1.03
N VAL A 106 -1.77 -5.68 0.02
CA VAL A 106 -1.64 -4.68 -1.04
C VAL A 106 -2.91 -3.82 -1.06
N SER A 107 -2.75 -2.53 -0.77
CA SER A 107 -3.81 -1.53 -0.81
C SER A 107 -3.69 -0.68 -2.07
N VAL A 108 -4.59 -0.86 -3.03
CA VAL A 108 -4.60 -0.07 -4.27
C VAL A 108 -5.50 1.16 -4.10
N LEU A 109 -4.97 2.33 -4.45
CA LEU A 109 -5.61 3.61 -4.19
C LEU A 109 -6.22 4.22 -5.46
N THR A 110 -7.39 4.82 -5.28
CA THR A 110 -7.92 5.79 -6.24
C THR A 110 -7.05 7.05 -6.22
N PRO A 111 -6.99 7.81 -7.33
CA PRO A 111 -6.37 9.13 -7.32
C PRO A 111 -6.96 10.00 -6.19
N PRO A 112 -6.13 10.71 -5.41
CA PRO A 112 -6.62 11.63 -4.39
C PRO A 112 -7.45 12.76 -5.02
N GLU A 113 -8.55 13.11 -4.38
CA GLU A 113 -9.42 14.22 -4.78
C GLU A 113 -9.39 15.31 -3.70
N ILE A 114 -9.31 16.57 -4.12
CA ILE A 114 -9.33 17.71 -3.19
C ILE A 114 -10.74 17.87 -2.66
N ILE A 115 -10.90 17.82 -1.33
CA ILE A 115 -12.15 18.15 -0.67
C ILE A 115 -12.22 19.67 -0.48
N THR A 116 -13.17 20.31 -1.13
CA THR A 116 -13.49 21.73 -0.91
C THR A 116 -14.54 21.85 0.19
N TYR A 117 -14.30 22.72 1.17
CA TYR A 117 -15.22 22.97 2.28
C TYR A 117 -15.00 24.39 2.84
N THR A 118 -16.01 24.90 3.55
CA THR A 118 -15.99 26.21 4.22
C THR A 118 -16.05 26.11 5.73
N THR A 119 -16.57 25.00 6.26
CA THR A 119 -16.68 24.73 7.70
C THR A 119 -16.14 23.33 8.05
N PRO A 120 -15.67 23.10 9.28
CA PRO A 120 -15.27 21.77 9.73
C PRO A 120 -16.40 20.72 9.64
N GLU A 121 -17.65 21.13 9.88
CA GLU A 121 -18.83 20.26 9.82
C GLU A 121 -19.09 19.77 8.39
N GLU A 122 -18.93 20.66 7.40
CA GLU A 122 -19.03 20.32 5.98
C GLU A 122 -17.95 19.31 5.58
N LEU A 123 -16.70 19.51 6.02
CA LEU A 123 -15.61 18.56 5.77
C LEU A 123 -15.94 17.16 6.33
N LYS A 124 -16.39 17.09 7.59
CA LYS A 124 -16.77 15.83 8.24
C LYS A 124 -17.86 15.09 7.46
N SER A 125 -18.85 15.83 6.94
CA SER A 125 -19.96 15.23 6.18
C SER A 125 -19.55 14.62 4.83
N GLN A 126 -18.39 15.00 4.28
CA GLN A 126 -17.89 14.50 3.00
C GLN A 126 -17.00 13.26 3.14
N ILE A 127 -16.54 12.95 4.36
CA ILE A 127 -15.64 11.83 4.65
C ILE A 127 -16.45 10.66 5.19
N LYS A 128 -16.12 9.44 4.75
CA LYS A 128 -16.71 8.21 5.24
C LYS A 128 -15.64 7.26 5.78
N ILE A 129 -15.70 6.99 7.09
CA ILE A 129 -14.83 6.03 7.77
C ILE A 129 -14.98 4.63 7.15
N GLY A 130 -13.84 3.95 6.99
CA GLY A 130 -13.75 2.62 6.38
C GLY A 130 -13.91 2.61 4.85
N ARG A 131 -14.13 3.78 4.23
CA ARG A 131 -14.10 3.97 2.77
C ARG A 131 -12.95 4.85 2.35
N ASP A 132 -12.79 6.01 2.98
CA ASP A 132 -11.86 7.04 2.53
C ASP A 132 -10.54 7.00 3.30
N GLY A 133 -9.44 7.13 2.57
CA GLY A 133 -8.15 7.51 3.14
C GLY A 133 -8.00 9.04 3.08
N LEU A 134 -7.25 9.61 4.01
CA LEU A 134 -7.06 11.06 4.08
C LEU A 134 -5.62 11.43 3.83
N ILE A 135 -5.43 12.48 3.02
CA ILE A 135 -4.16 13.19 2.88
C ILE A 135 -4.36 14.61 3.39
N VAL A 136 -3.50 15.05 4.30
CA VAL A 136 -3.50 16.42 4.82
C VAL A 136 -2.16 17.06 4.49
N GLU A 137 -2.20 18.24 3.89
CA GLU A 137 -1.02 18.98 3.44
C GLU A 137 -1.04 20.42 3.96
N ARG A 138 0.10 20.89 4.46
CA ARG A 138 0.31 22.29 4.87
C ARG A 138 1.76 22.70 4.61
N GLY A 139 2.01 23.38 3.50
CA GLY A 139 3.38 23.75 3.11
C GLY A 139 4.23 22.50 2.86
N TYR A 140 5.32 22.35 3.62
CA TYR A 140 6.19 21.15 3.56
C TYR A 140 5.67 19.96 4.36
N TYR A 141 4.65 20.16 5.20
CA TYR A 141 4.09 19.09 6.03
C TYR A 141 3.05 18.30 5.26
N ARG A 142 3.16 16.98 5.33
CA ARG A 142 2.25 16.05 4.66
C ARG A 142 2.00 14.83 5.53
N GLY A 143 0.74 14.45 5.68
CA GLY A 143 0.31 13.23 6.36
C GLY A 143 -0.65 12.43 5.49
N LEU A 144 -0.58 11.11 5.58
CA LEU A 144 -1.50 10.19 4.90
C LEU A 144 -1.94 9.11 5.87
N LEU A 145 -3.24 8.79 5.86
CA LEU A 145 -3.78 7.61 6.52
C LEU A 145 -4.64 6.80 5.55
N LEU A 146 -4.46 5.48 5.59
CA LEU A 146 -5.21 4.54 4.76
C LEU A 146 -6.63 4.32 5.35
N PRO A 147 -7.61 3.93 4.52
CA PRO A 147 -9.01 3.77 4.95
C PRO A 147 -9.23 2.81 6.14
N GLN A 148 -8.37 1.81 6.31
CA GLN A 148 -8.47 0.82 7.38
C GLN A 148 -8.06 1.36 8.75
N VAL A 149 -7.19 2.38 8.81
CA VAL A 149 -6.65 2.90 10.07
C VAL A 149 -7.75 3.39 11.03
N PRO A 150 -8.67 4.30 10.64
CA PRO A 150 -9.71 4.76 11.57
C PRO A 150 -10.65 3.63 12.02
N VAL A 151 -10.80 2.57 11.22
CA VAL A 151 -11.59 1.38 11.59
C VAL A 151 -10.85 0.54 12.63
N GLU A 152 -9.56 0.26 12.43
CA GLU A 152 -8.75 -0.53 13.37
C GLU A 152 -8.64 0.13 14.75
N TYR A 153 -8.65 1.46 14.81
CA TYR A 153 -8.55 2.22 16.07
C TYR A 153 -9.87 2.78 16.59
N ASN A 154 -11.00 2.48 15.94
CA ASN A 154 -12.34 2.92 16.35
C ASN A 154 -12.46 4.46 16.51
N TRP A 155 -12.05 5.20 15.49
CA TRP A 155 -12.15 6.67 15.43
C TRP A 155 -13.49 7.16 14.86
N ASP A 156 -13.76 8.47 15.02
CA ASP A 156 -14.98 9.18 14.56
C ASP A 156 -14.77 10.11 13.35
#